data_AF-A0A957JME2-F1
#
_entry.id   AF-A0A957JME2-F1
#
_cell.length_a   1.000
_cell.length_b   1.000
_cell.length_c   1.000
_cell.angle_alpha   90.00
_cell.angle_beta   90.00
_cell.angle_gamma   90.00
#
_symmetry.space_group_name_H-M   'P 1'
#
loop_
_entity.id
_entity.type
_entity.pdbx_description
1 polymer ?
#
loop_
_entity_poly.entity_id
_entity_poly.type
_entity_poly.pdbx_seq_one_letter_code
_entity_poly.pdbx_strand_id
1 'polypeptide(L)'
;MPQLHNLPETQKNLTNMPASLTPKEQPSVFAPPPWPWTKERWNKKIEGVHEAIRETIDYVTHTINARNNAIDEKKGLKAEGVAKVANNRMKLTLELTELLTELASLGPKPRSPLDRKKKWSENRISEIEKLLGNDLDILQESMRQNELSKTIFELDNQTARLNDCEKVLESLKDNVLSLFEKILSNEIKNELQKYSPDYVFRLFLEQVSIDINLIHQALQQRQLNKDDEITQQGFVLQMAHIIGMNAVLPAINDKGGFTEDTNIICYLRNGVDIRLIPYQNVMLIGVPYGVLCHNSQWVPTDYLALPHEIGHYLFWFRQEPTKEILKENLEEKLRTQFGEDFESSWQFHWLEEIVADAFGCRIAGPISVLGFQELLASSPPTAREALDHVHPTPELRPFIQSELLHKMGQINAEQKEKLDQNWISWVKENWLKEKTANPMDEHPFQLHGQNPNSKLTGKEILESLDPVLEIVADQIMALIPENEHRNWSHDWGNNEPMSVETLYNNFTSGGFLERFKPLEAVKPDAPRPVHRFDPSQTKLDKLDDKWVEDMLFKGWSKEGPEGSNLGT
;
A
#
# COMPACT_ATOMS: atom_id res chain seq x y z
N MET A 1 11.16 38.87 26.20
CA MET A 1 11.83 37.88 27.05
C MET A 1 11.28 37.96 28.47
N PRO A 2 10.41 37.04 28.90
CA PRO A 2 10.15 36.77 30.31
C PRO A 2 10.93 35.53 30.80
N GLN A 3 11.05 35.45 32.11
CA GLN A 3 12.07 34.73 32.88
C GLN A 3 11.83 33.21 32.99
N LEU A 4 12.87 32.43 32.70
CA LEU A 4 12.99 31.00 33.03
C LEU A 4 13.55 30.86 34.45
N HIS A 5 12.68 30.73 35.44
CA HIS A 5 13.02 30.22 36.77
C HIS A 5 12.23 28.94 37.00
N ASN A 6 12.89 27.79 36.81
CA ASN A 6 12.73 26.51 37.54
C ASN A 6 13.25 25.36 36.67
N LEU A 7 14.56 25.10 36.73
CA LEU A 7 15.16 23.84 36.31
C LEU A 7 15.99 23.25 37.46
N PRO A 8 16.04 21.91 37.63
CA PRO A 8 16.73 21.26 38.75
C PRO A 8 18.25 21.49 38.75
N GLU A 9 18.82 21.47 39.96
CA GLU A 9 20.21 21.87 40.28
C GLU A 9 21.33 21.02 39.65
N THR A 10 21.01 19.94 38.94
CA THR A 10 21.97 19.03 38.31
C THR A 10 22.52 19.53 36.97
N GLN A 11 21.99 20.61 36.39
CA GLN A 11 22.48 21.23 35.15
C GLN A 11 23.38 22.47 35.34
N LYS A 12 23.66 22.89 36.58
CA LYS A 12 24.48 24.10 36.85
C LYS A 12 26.00 23.94 36.65
N ASN A 13 26.50 22.75 36.29
CA ASN A 13 27.94 22.48 36.21
C ASN A 13 28.55 22.48 34.79
N LEU A 14 27.87 23.04 33.78
CA LEU A 14 28.41 23.12 32.40
C LEU A 14 28.78 24.53 31.91
N THR A 15 28.77 25.56 32.78
CA THR A 15 29.01 26.96 32.36
C THR A 15 30.43 27.49 32.56
N ASN A 16 31.42 26.64 32.86
CA ASN A 16 32.83 27.06 32.89
C ASN A 16 33.59 26.53 31.67
N MET A 17 33.38 27.16 30.51
CA MET A 17 34.36 27.15 29.42
C MET A 17 34.85 28.58 29.16
N PRO A 18 36.17 28.81 29.07
CA PRO A 18 36.72 30.15 28.86
C PRO A 18 36.42 30.65 27.45
N ALA A 19 35.88 31.86 27.37
CA ALA A 19 35.73 32.61 26.13
C ALA A 19 37.10 33.12 25.66
N SER A 20 37.59 32.59 24.54
CA SER A 20 38.28 33.30 23.45
C SER A 20 39.19 32.35 22.66
N LEU A 21 38.73 31.94 21.47
CA LEU A 21 39.62 31.54 20.39
C LEU A 21 39.27 32.39 19.18
N THR A 22 40.25 33.15 18.72
CA THR A 22 40.16 34.03 17.55
C THR A 22 40.01 33.23 16.24
N PRO A 23 39.41 33.78 15.17
CA PRO A 23 39.02 33.06 13.95
C PRO A 23 40.15 32.49 13.05
N LYS A 24 41.39 32.35 13.54
CA LYS A 24 42.53 31.91 12.72
C LYS A 24 43.03 30.49 13.00
N GLU A 25 42.44 29.77 13.94
CA GLU A 25 42.87 28.43 14.32
C GLU A 25 41.69 27.48 14.55
N GLN A 26 40.72 27.45 13.63
CA GLN A 26 39.86 26.27 13.52
C GLN A 26 40.63 25.21 12.72
N PRO A 27 41.10 24.11 13.34
CA PRO A 27 41.64 22.99 12.57
C PRO A 27 40.53 22.49 11.64
N SER A 28 40.85 22.19 10.38
CA SER A 28 39.88 21.57 9.47
C SER A 28 39.46 20.22 10.05
N VAL A 29 38.34 20.19 10.78
CA VAL A 29 37.83 18.97 11.45
C VAL A 29 37.35 17.91 10.43
N PHE A 30 37.40 18.22 9.14
CA PHE A 30 37.11 17.29 8.05
C PHE A 30 38.27 17.16 7.07
N ALA A 31 39.49 16.91 7.56
CA ALA A 31 40.46 16.23 6.69
C ALA A 31 39.93 14.79 6.49
N PRO A 32 39.47 14.41 5.28
CA PRO A 32 39.03 13.04 5.04
C PRO A 32 40.17 12.08 5.40
N PRO A 33 39.85 10.90 5.95
CA PRO A 33 40.88 9.93 6.34
C PRO A 33 41.84 9.69 5.15
N PRO A 34 43.16 9.68 5.38
CA PRO A 34 44.18 9.73 4.31
C PRO A 34 44.36 8.40 3.56
N TRP A 35 43.35 7.54 3.54
CA TRP A 35 43.40 6.26 2.86
C TRP A 35 42.74 6.41 1.49
N PRO A 36 43.48 6.69 0.41
CA PRO A 36 42.90 6.61 -0.93
C PRO A 36 42.37 5.19 -1.10
N TRP A 37 41.07 5.06 -1.34
CA TRP A 37 40.48 3.78 -1.66
C TRP A 37 41.11 3.28 -2.96
N THR A 38 41.97 2.28 -2.86
CA THR A 38 42.58 1.66 -4.04
C THR A 38 41.49 0.97 -4.84
N LYS A 39 41.61 0.95 -6.17
CA LYS A 39 40.71 0.20 -7.08
C LYS A 39 40.43 -1.22 -6.58
N GLU A 40 41.43 -1.87 -5.97
CA GLU A 40 41.30 -3.19 -5.34
C GLU A 40 40.29 -3.20 -4.17
N ARG A 41 40.32 -2.20 -3.29
CA ARG A 41 39.39 -2.09 -2.16
C ARG A 41 37.96 -1.82 -2.63
N TRP A 42 37.80 -1.05 -3.71
CA TRP A 42 36.51 -0.86 -4.39
C TRP A 42 35.96 -2.17 -4.92
N ASN A 43 36.76 -2.89 -5.72
CA ASN A 43 36.39 -4.18 -6.29
C ASN A 43 35.93 -5.16 -5.20
N LYS A 44 36.65 -5.25 -4.07
CA LYS A 44 36.27 -6.13 -2.96
C LYS A 44 34.90 -5.81 -2.35
N LYS A 45 34.52 -4.53 -2.29
CA LYS A 45 33.19 -4.12 -1.78
C LYS A 45 32.09 -4.44 -2.78
N ILE A 46 32.34 -4.20 -4.06
CA ILE A 46 31.44 -4.55 -5.16
C ILE A 46 31.21 -6.07 -5.18
N GLU A 47 32.28 -6.87 -5.06
CA GLU A 47 32.20 -8.33 -4.93
C GLU A 47 31.31 -8.77 -3.75
N GLY A 48 31.41 -8.09 -2.60
CA GLY A 48 30.55 -8.37 -1.45
C GLY A 48 29.06 -8.09 -1.69
N VAL A 49 28.72 -6.99 -2.37
CA VAL A 49 27.33 -6.71 -2.78
C VAL A 49 26.85 -7.74 -3.79
N HIS A 50 27.71 -8.09 -4.75
CA HIS A 50 27.41 -9.07 -5.78
C HIS A 50 27.15 -10.46 -5.19
N GLU A 51 27.90 -10.86 -4.16
CA GLU A 51 27.66 -12.10 -3.42
C GLU A 51 26.32 -12.06 -2.69
N ALA A 52 26.02 -10.97 -1.97
CA ALA A 52 24.76 -10.84 -1.24
C ALA A 52 23.53 -10.88 -2.17
N ILE A 53 23.61 -10.23 -3.35
CA ILE A 53 22.54 -10.31 -4.35
C ILE A 53 22.40 -11.75 -4.88
N ARG A 54 23.53 -12.43 -5.16
CA ARG A 54 23.50 -13.82 -5.65
C ARG A 54 22.89 -14.78 -4.63
N GLU A 55 23.31 -14.71 -3.36
CA GLU A 55 22.74 -15.52 -2.28
C GLU A 55 21.23 -15.28 -2.14
N THR A 56 20.77 -14.03 -2.32
CA THR A 56 19.34 -13.71 -2.29
C THR A 56 18.61 -14.31 -3.50
N ILE A 57 19.19 -14.25 -4.70
CA ILE A 57 18.62 -14.89 -5.90
C ILE A 57 18.51 -16.41 -5.69
N ASP A 58 19.59 -17.07 -5.26
CA ASP A 58 19.60 -18.53 -5.03
C ASP A 58 18.52 -18.95 -4.02
N TYR A 59 18.34 -18.16 -2.96
CA TYR A 59 17.28 -18.35 -1.98
C TYR A 59 15.87 -18.21 -2.59
N VAL A 60 15.65 -17.21 -3.46
CA VAL A 60 14.38 -17.00 -4.16
C VAL A 60 14.08 -18.14 -5.11
N THR A 61 15.05 -18.53 -5.96
CA THR A 61 14.93 -19.63 -6.91
C THR A 61 14.59 -20.94 -6.19
N HIS A 62 15.26 -21.22 -5.06
CA HIS A 62 14.94 -22.40 -4.24
C HIS A 62 13.50 -22.37 -3.73
N THR A 63 13.04 -21.21 -3.24
CA THR A 63 11.68 -21.03 -2.72
C THR A 63 10.63 -21.17 -3.83
N ILE A 64 10.87 -20.62 -5.02
CA ILE A 64 10.01 -20.78 -6.20
C ILE A 64 9.88 -22.26 -6.57
N ASN A 65 10.99 -22.98 -6.65
CA ASN A 65 10.99 -24.40 -7.01
C ASN A 65 10.22 -25.25 -6.00
N ALA A 66 10.40 -25.01 -4.70
CA ALA A 66 9.63 -25.69 -3.65
C ALA A 66 8.12 -25.46 -3.82
N ARG A 67 7.71 -24.23 -4.14
CA ARG A 67 6.29 -23.90 -4.36
C ARG A 67 5.71 -24.50 -5.63
N ASN A 68 6.43 -24.47 -6.74
CA ASN A 68 6.00 -25.11 -7.98
C ASN A 68 5.73 -26.61 -7.74
N ASN A 69 6.60 -27.28 -6.99
CA ASN A 69 6.39 -28.68 -6.61
C ASN A 69 5.11 -28.87 -5.77
N ALA A 70 4.87 -28.00 -4.77
CA ALA A 70 3.66 -28.04 -3.95
C ALA A 70 2.38 -27.75 -4.77
N ILE A 71 2.45 -26.84 -5.74
CA ILE A 71 1.36 -26.55 -6.68
C ILE A 71 1.06 -27.79 -7.53
N ASP A 72 2.09 -28.45 -8.07
CA ASP A 72 1.92 -29.63 -8.92
C ASP A 72 1.34 -30.82 -8.14
N GLU A 73 1.79 -31.03 -6.90
CA GLU A 73 1.21 -32.01 -5.99
C GLU A 73 -0.28 -31.72 -5.72
N LYS A 74 -0.63 -30.47 -5.39
CA LYS A 74 -2.01 -30.04 -5.14
C LYS A 74 -2.88 -30.13 -6.39
N LYS A 75 -2.36 -29.83 -7.58
CA LYS A 75 -3.04 -30.03 -8.88
C LYS A 75 -3.33 -31.51 -9.13
N GLY A 76 -2.40 -32.39 -8.78
CA GLY A 76 -2.58 -33.85 -8.80
C GLY A 76 -3.75 -34.29 -7.90
N LEU A 77 -3.76 -33.85 -6.64
CA LEU A 77 -4.84 -34.13 -5.68
C LEU A 77 -6.21 -33.59 -6.13
N LYS A 78 -6.23 -32.43 -6.79
CA LYS A 78 -7.45 -31.82 -7.35
C LYS A 78 -8.02 -32.68 -8.48
N ALA A 79 -7.16 -33.10 -9.41
CA ALA A 79 -7.58 -33.95 -10.53
C ALA A 79 -8.19 -35.28 -10.03
N GLU A 80 -7.57 -35.89 -9.02
CA GLU A 80 -8.08 -37.12 -8.39
C GLU A 80 -9.43 -36.90 -7.71
N GLY A 81 -9.58 -35.82 -6.93
CA GLY A 81 -10.82 -35.52 -6.22
C GLY A 81 -11.97 -35.13 -7.16
N VAL A 82 -11.71 -34.34 -8.21
CA VAL A 82 -12.72 -34.04 -9.26
C VAL A 82 -13.17 -35.32 -9.96
N ALA A 83 -12.24 -36.21 -10.31
CA ALA A 83 -12.57 -37.52 -10.88
C ALA A 83 -13.41 -38.37 -9.92
N LYS A 84 -13.10 -38.35 -8.61
CA LYS A 84 -13.88 -39.03 -7.58
C LYS A 84 -15.30 -38.46 -7.45
N VAL A 85 -15.46 -37.13 -7.43
CA VAL A 85 -16.79 -36.46 -7.41
C VAL A 85 -17.59 -36.81 -8.66
N ALA A 86 -16.96 -36.76 -9.84
CA ALA A 86 -17.62 -37.10 -11.11
C ALA A 86 -18.07 -38.56 -11.13
N ASN A 87 -17.22 -39.50 -10.71
CA ASN A 87 -17.55 -40.92 -10.61
C ASN A 87 -18.67 -41.19 -9.61
N ASN A 88 -18.64 -40.54 -8.44
CA ASN A 88 -19.67 -40.69 -7.42
C ASN A 88 -21.02 -40.12 -7.88
N ARG A 89 -21.04 -38.95 -8.53
CA ARG A 89 -22.25 -38.37 -9.14
C ARG A 89 -22.81 -39.26 -10.25
N MET A 90 -21.95 -39.80 -11.11
CA MET A 90 -22.38 -40.71 -12.18
C MET A 90 -22.99 -41.99 -11.61
N LYS A 91 -22.36 -42.59 -10.59
CA LYS A 91 -22.88 -43.76 -9.88
C LYS A 91 -24.24 -43.47 -9.24
N LEU A 92 -24.37 -42.34 -8.53
CA LEU A 92 -25.62 -41.94 -7.87
C LEU A 92 -26.73 -41.69 -8.90
N THR A 93 -26.41 -41.08 -10.04
CA THR A 93 -27.35 -40.87 -11.15
C THR A 93 -27.84 -42.19 -11.75
N LEU A 94 -26.95 -43.16 -11.93
CA LEU A 94 -27.30 -44.51 -12.41
C LEU A 94 -28.21 -45.23 -11.41
N GLU A 95 -27.85 -45.24 -10.12
CA GLU A 95 -28.66 -45.85 -9.04
C GLU A 95 -30.05 -45.20 -8.94
N LEU A 96 -30.15 -43.87 -9.06
CA LEU A 96 -31.43 -43.16 -9.07
C LEU A 96 -32.26 -43.48 -10.32
N THR A 97 -31.62 -43.58 -11.47
CA THR A 97 -32.29 -43.89 -12.75
C THR A 97 -32.84 -45.31 -12.75
N GLU A 98 -32.07 -46.28 -12.22
CA GLU A 98 -32.53 -47.65 -12.01
C GLU A 98 -33.73 -47.69 -11.06
N LEU A 99 -33.66 -46.97 -9.95
CA LEU A 99 -34.74 -46.89 -8.96
C LEU A 99 -36.01 -46.26 -9.56
N LEU A 100 -35.89 -45.19 -10.34
CA LEU A 100 -37.01 -44.55 -11.04
C LEU A 100 -37.59 -45.43 -12.14
N THR A 101 -36.74 -46.17 -12.86
CA THR A 101 -37.17 -47.13 -13.89
C THR A 101 -37.92 -48.30 -13.28
N GLU A 102 -37.44 -48.82 -12.15
CA GLU A 102 -38.13 -49.85 -11.37
C GLU A 102 -39.50 -49.33 -10.92
N LEU A 103 -39.58 -48.11 -10.37
CA LEU A 103 -40.85 -47.49 -9.97
C LEU A 103 -41.83 -47.31 -11.13
N ALA A 104 -41.35 -46.87 -12.30
CA ALA A 104 -42.17 -46.71 -13.50
C ALA A 104 -42.69 -48.05 -14.03
N SER A 105 -41.90 -49.12 -13.89
CA SER A 105 -42.25 -50.47 -14.34
C SER A 105 -43.37 -51.13 -13.53
N LEU A 106 -43.62 -50.66 -12.30
CA LEU A 106 -44.65 -51.21 -11.42
C LEU A 106 -46.08 -50.96 -11.91
N GLY A 107 -46.29 -50.01 -12.83
CA GLY A 107 -47.58 -49.70 -13.44
C GLY A 107 -48.66 -49.23 -12.44
N PRO A 108 -49.72 -48.56 -12.90
CA PRO A 108 -50.84 -48.19 -12.02
C PRO A 108 -51.74 -49.42 -11.80
N LYS A 109 -51.54 -50.20 -10.73
CA LYS A 109 -52.47 -51.31 -10.39
C LYS A 109 -52.79 -51.51 -8.90
N PRO A 110 -53.96 -52.10 -8.61
CA PRO A 110 -54.81 -51.72 -7.47
C PRO A 110 -54.64 -52.58 -6.20
N ARG A 111 -54.97 -51.94 -5.06
CA ARG A 111 -55.51 -52.45 -3.78
C ARG A 111 -54.94 -53.77 -3.20
N SER A 112 -54.01 -53.62 -2.25
CA SER A 112 -54.05 -54.25 -0.90
C SER A 112 -52.99 -53.59 0.01
N PRO A 113 -53.33 -52.84 1.09
CA PRO A 113 -52.58 -51.62 1.40
C PRO A 113 -51.57 -51.59 2.58
N LEU A 114 -51.41 -52.58 3.46
CA LEU A 114 -50.64 -52.33 4.71
C LEU A 114 -49.29 -53.06 4.87
N ASP A 115 -49.19 -54.39 4.75
CA ASP A 115 -47.95 -55.07 5.19
C ASP A 115 -46.79 -55.03 4.19
N ARG A 116 -47.09 -55.00 2.88
CA ARG A 116 -46.04 -54.80 1.86
C ARG A 116 -45.53 -53.37 1.83
N LYS A 117 -46.36 -52.37 2.15
CA LYS A 117 -45.94 -50.97 2.21
C LYS A 117 -44.91 -50.71 3.30
N LYS A 118 -45.05 -51.35 4.47
CA LYS A 118 -44.17 -51.10 5.64
C LYS A 118 -42.77 -51.68 5.46
N LYS A 119 -42.64 -52.94 5.01
CA LYS A 119 -41.33 -53.56 4.76
C LYS A 119 -40.65 -52.99 3.52
N TRP A 120 -41.43 -52.57 2.52
CA TRP A 120 -40.93 -51.86 1.34
C TRP A 120 -40.48 -50.44 1.69
N SER A 121 -41.18 -49.73 2.58
CA SER A 121 -40.76 -48.40 3.03
C SER A 121 -39.49 -48.44 3.89
N GLU A 122 -39.32 -49.43 4.78
CA GLU A 122 -38.15 -49.49 5.67
C GLU A 122 -36.83 -49.77 4.92
N ASN A 123 -36.81 -50.73 3.99
CA ASN A 123 -35.62 -50.99 3.17
C ASN A 123 -35.31 -49.80 2.23
N ARG A 124 -36.33 -49.14 1.67
CA ARG A 124 -36.13 -48.03 0.75
C ARG A 124 -35.75 -46.73 1.48
N ILE A 125 -36.24 -46.51 2.70
CA ILE A 125 -35.76 -45.43 3.58
C ILE A 125 -34.28 -45.62 3.87
N SER A 126 -33.83 -46.85 4.20
CA SER A 126 -32.40 -47.11 4.39
C SER A 126 -31.56 -46.90 3.13
N GLU A 127 -32.06 -47.25 1.94
CA GLU A 127 -31.39 -46.94 0.66
C GLU A 127 -31.36 -45.43 0.38
N ILE A 128 -32.44 -44.70 0.67
CA ILE A 128 -32.49 -43.23 0.53
C ILE A 128 -31.56 -42.55 1.54
N GLU A 129 -31.51 -43.01 2.78
CA GLU A 129 -30.56 -42.52 3.80
C GLU A 129 -29.11 -42.77 3.39
N LYS A 130 -28.82 -43.92 2.76
CA LYS A 130 -27.51 -44.22 2.18
C LYS A 130 -27.17 -43.31 1.00
N LEU A 131 -28.14 -43.01 0.13
CA LEU A 131 -27.97 -42.06 -0.98
C LEU A 131 -27.75 -40.63 -0.46
N LEU A 132 -28.49 -40.20 0.56
CA LEU A 132 -28.30 -38.91 1.23
C LEU A 132 -26.94 -38.83 1.97
N GLY A 133 -26.46 -39.94 2.52
CA GLY A 133 -25.10 -40.04 3.06
C GLY A 133 -24.02 -39.83 1.98
N ASN A 134 -24.21 -40.42 0.80
CA ASN A 134 -23.32 -40.20 -0.35
C ASN A 134 -23.36 -38.74 -0.86
N ASP A 135 -24.51 -38.06 -0.78
CA ASP A 135 -24.62 -36.63 -1.13
C ASP A 135 -23.84 -35.74 -0.15
N LEU A 136 -23.82 -36.09 1.14
CA LEU A 136 -22.98 -35.40 2.13
C LEU A 136 -21.50 -35.57 1.82
N ASP A 137 -21.06 -36.78 1.46
CA ASP A 137 -19.67 -37.04 1.04
C ASP A 137 -19.30 -36.27 -0.25
N ILE A 138 -20.23 -36.18 -1.21
CA ILE A 138 -20.05 -35.39 -2.44
C ILE A 138 -19.95 -33.89 -2.12
N LEU A 139 -20.77 -33.38 -1.20
CA LEU A 139 -20.72 -31.99 -0.76
C LEU A 139 -19.42 -31.68 -0.01
N GLN A 140 -19.00 -32.55 0.91
CA GLN A 140 -17.73 -32.40 1.63
C GLN A 140 -16.55 -32.43 0.67
N GLU A 141 -16.51 -33.36 -0.28
CA GLU A 141 -15.46 -33.40 -1.28
C GLU A 141 -15.52 -32.17 -2.20
N SER A 142 -16.71 -31.71 -2.60
CA SER A 142 -16.86 -30.48 -3.39
C SER A 142 -16.37 -29.24 -2.64
N MET A 143 -16.63 -29.14 -1.34
CA MET A 143 -16.09 -28.07 -0.48
C MET A 143 -14.56 -28.15 -0.41
N ARG A 144 -14.01 -29.36 -0.22
CA ARG A 144 -12.56 -29.62 -0.25
C ARG A 144 -11.93 -29.23 -1.58
N GLN A 145 -12.59 -29.51 -2.71
CA GLN A 145 -12.12 -29.12 -4.05
C GLN A 145 -12.16 -27.60 -4.27
N ASN A 146 -13.14 -26.91 -3.70
CA ASN A 146 -13.20 -25.45 -3.72
C ASN A 146 -12.07 -24.84 -2.88
N GLU A 147 -11.83 -25.35 -1.67
CA GLU A 147 -10.72 -24.96 -0.82
C GLU A 147 -9.37 -25.19 -1.51
N LEU A 148 -9.17 -26.37 -2.11
CA LEU A 148 -7.95 -26.69 -2.84
C LEU A 148 -7.73 -25.79 -4.06
N SER A 149 -8.80 -25.42 -4.77
CA SER A 149 -8.74 -24.47 -5.89
C SER A 149 -8.32 -23.08 -5.43
N LYS A 150 -8.83 -22.64 -4.28
CA LYS A 150 -8.44 -21.38 -3.64
C LYS A 150 -6.97 -21.41 -3.26
N THR A 151 -6.50 -22.46 -2.59
CA THR A 151 -5.10 -22.63 -2.21
C THR A 151 -4.16 -22.66 -3.43
N ILE A 152 -4.51 -23.36 -4.50
CA ILE A 152 -3.70 -23.37 -5.74
C ILE A 152 -3.61 -21.97 -6.33
N PHE A 153 -4.73 -21.25 -6.43
CA PHE A 153 -4.74 -19.87 -6.93
C PHE A 153 -3.86 -18.93 -6.08
N GLU A 154 -3.95 -19.05 -4.76
CA GLU A 154 -3.14 -18.25 -3.85
C GLU A 154 -1.64 -18.57 -3.99
N LEU A 155 -1.28 -19.87 -4.08
CA LEU A 155 0.11 -20.31 -4.29
C LEU A 155 0.68 -19.88 -5.65
N ASP A 156 -0.09 -20.03 -6.73
CA ASP A 156 0.30 -19.59 -8.08
C ASP A 156 0.59 -18.07 -8.07
N ASN A 157 -0.29 -17.28 -7.45
CA ASN A 157 -0.12 -15.83 -7.38
C ASN A 157 1.12 -15.45 -6.54
N GLN A 158 1.32 -16.05 -5.36
CA GLN A 158 2.53 -15.76 -4.58
C GLN A 158 3.82 -16.20 -5.28
N THR A 159 3.79 -17.29 -6.06
CA THR A 159 4.94 -17.75 -6.83
C THR A 159 5.27 -16.79 -7.95
N ALA A 160 4.27 -16.26 -8.66
CA ALA A 160 4.48 -15.16 -9.61
C ALA A 160 5.16 -13.96 -8.95
N ARG A 161 4.83 -13.64 -7.69
CA ARG A 161 5.46 -12.52 -6.96
C ARG A 161 6.90 -12.80 -6.51
N LEU A 162 7.23 -14.04 -6.20
CA LEU A 162 8.63 -14.40 -5.98
C LEU A 162 9.43 -14.28 -7.27
N ASN A 163 8.86 -14.68 -8.42
CA ASN A 163 9.49 -14.47 -9.72
C ASN A 163 9.68 -12.97 -10.01
N ASP A 164 8.72 -12.11 -9.63
CA ASP A 164 8.87 -10.65 -9.77
C ASP A 164 10.04 -10.14 -8.89
N CYS A 165 10.16 -10.63 -7.64
CA CYS A 165 11.30 -10.28 -6.77
C CYS A 165 12.64 -10.76 -7.34
N GLU A 166 12.69 -11.97 -7.89
CA GLU A 166 13.89 -12.53 -8.55
C GLU A 166 14.35 -11.63 -9.70
N LYS A 167 13.43 -11.28 -10.62
CA LYS A 167 13.71 -10.38 -11.73
C LYS A 167 14.16 -9.00 -11.27
N VAL A 168 13.56 -8.50 -10.19
CA VAL A 168 13.97 -7.24 -9.57
C VAL A 168 15.41 -7.32 -9.08
N LEU A 169 15.79 -8.41 -8.39
CA LEU A 169 17.14 -8.63 -7.90
C LEU A 169 18.16 -8.80 -9.04
N GLU A 170 17.79 -9.50 -10.12
CA GLU A 170 18.62 -9.65 -11.31
C GLU A 170 18.88 -8.30 -12.00
N SER A 171 17.83 -7.50 -12.22
CA SER A 171 18.01 -6.17 -12.82
C SER A 171 18.70 -5.19 -11.86
N LEU A 172 18.47 -5.30 -10.55
CA LEU A 172 19.17 -4.53 -9.52
C LEU A 172 20.69 -4.76 -9.63
N LYS A 173 21.09 -6.03 -9.73
CA LYS A 173 22.49 -6.43 -9.92
C LYS A 173 23.10 -5.73 -11.13
N ASP A 174 22.42 -5.79 -12.29
CA ASP A 174 22.93 -5.23 -13.54
C ASP A 174 23.00 -3.70 -13.49
N ASN A 175 21.98 -3.04 -12.94
CA ASN A 175 21.91 -1.57 -12.80
C ASN A 175 22.96 -1.03 -11.82
N VAL A 176 23.14 -1.71 -10.70
CA VAL A 176 24.18 -1.37 -9.70
C VAL A 176 25.57 -1.48 -10.30
N LEU A 177 25.85 -2.56 -11.05
CA LEU A 177 27.14 -2.74 -11.73
C LEU A 177 27.38 -1.66 -12.78
N SER A 178 26.38 -1.39 -13.62
CA SER A 178 26.48 -0.34 -14.65
C SER A 178 26.76 1.03 -14.04
N LEU A 179 26.07 1.38 -12.94
CA LEU A 179 26.31 2.65 -12.26
C LEU A 179 27.70 2.72 -11.62
N PHE A 180 28.20 1.63 -11.03
CA PHE A 180 29.58 1.58 -10.55
C PHE A 180 30.59 1.78 -11.68
N GLU A 181 30.37 1.19 -12.84
CA GLU A 181 31.22 1.40 -14.02
C GLU A 181 31.23 2.88 -14.42
N LYS A 182 30.07 3.55 -14.45
CA LYS A 182 29.94 5.00 -14.74
C LYS A 182 30.64 5.88 -13.69
N ILE A 183 30.54 5.54 -12.40
CA ILE A 183 31.26 6.25 -11.32
C ILE A 183 32.78 6.11 -11.52
N LEU A 184 33.24 4.88 -11.80
CA LEU A 184 34.66 4.58 -11.95
C LEU A 184 35.26 5.13 -13.26
N SER A 185 34.45 5.26 -14.32
CA SER A 185 34.88 5.84 -15.60
C SER A 185 34.94 7.38 -15.59
N ASN A 186 34.53 8.03 -14.49
CA ASN A 186 34.35 9.50 -14.38
C ASN A 186 33.29 10.10 -15.32
N GLU A 187 32.35 9.30 -15.84
CA GLU A 187 31.29 9.81 -16.72
C GLU A 187 30.35 10.81 -16.00
N ILE A 188 30.11 10.61 -14.71
CA ILE A 188 29.26 11.46 -13.85
C ILE A 188 30.02 12.53 -13.06
N LYS A 189 31.28 12.79 -13.44
CA LYS A 189 32.17 13.69 -12.69
C LYS A 189 31.65 15.12 -12.62
N ASN A 190 30.84 15.57 -13.59
CA ASN A 190 30.34 16.94 -13.65
C ASN A 190 29.22 17.22 -12.62
N GLU A 191 28.30 16.29 -12.42
CA GLU A 191 27.24 16.40 -11.40
C GLU A 191 27.79 16.18 -9.98
N LEU A 192 28.79 15.32 -9.86
CA LEU A 192 29.40 14.96 -8.58
C LEU A 192 30.48 15.93 -8.10
N GLN A 193 30.72 17.06 -8.79
CA GLN A 193 31.79 18.00 -8.41
C GLN A 193 31.68 18.52 -6.96
N LYS A 194 30.48 18.51 -6.39
CA LYS A 194 30.19 18.96 -5.01
C LYS A 194 30.56 17.92 -3.94
N TYR A 195 30.73 16.65 -4.31
CA TYR A 195 30.91 15.55 -3.37
C TYR A 195 32.16 14.73 -3.70
N SER A 196 32.81 14.15 -2.67
CA SER A 196 33.90 13.22 -2.96
C SER A 196 33.33 11.92 -3.54
N PRO A 197 34.01 11.27 -4.51
CA PRO A 197 33.59 9.98 -5.05
C PRO A 197 33.36 8.91 -3.96
N ASP A 198 34.20 8.92 -2.92
CA ASP A 198 34.07 8.01 -1.76
C ASP A 198 32.75 8.20 -1.01
N TYR A 199 32.31 9.46 -0.85
CA TYR A 199 31.06 9.77 -0.15
C TYR A 199 29.85 9.29 -0.95
N VAL A 200 29.82 9.59 -2.26
CA VAL A 200 28.74 9.17 -3.16
C VAL A 200 28.63 7.66 -3.21
N PHE A 201 29.75 6.95 -3.34
CA PHE A 201 29.76 5.49 -3.33
C PHE A 201 29.29 4.90 -2.01
N ARG A 202 29.70 5.48 -0.88
CA ARG A 202 29.23 5.03 0.43
C ARG A 202 27.72 5.17 0.55
N LEU A 203 27.15 6.33 0.19
CA LEU A 203 25.71 6.55 0.21
C LEU A 203 24.98 5.54 -0.69
N PHE A 204 25.53 5.32 -1.88
CA PHE A 204 24.97 4.37 -2.82
C PHE A 204 24.97 2.94 -2.28
N LEU A 205 26.10 2.47 -1.73
CA LEU A 205 26.18 1.17 -1.08
C LEU A 205 25.22 1.03 0.11
N GLU A 206 25.09 2.08 0.93
CA GLU A 206 24.14 2.11 2.03
C GLU A 206 22.70 1.99 1.52
N GLN A 207 22.35 2.69 0.44
CA GLN A 207 21.02 2.60 -0.17
C GLN A 207 20.73 1.21 -0.74
N VAL A 208 21.64 0.67 -1.57
CA VAL A 208 21.51 -0.68 -2.16
C VAL A 208 21.39 -1.74 -1.05
N SER A 209 22.18 -1.61 0.02
CA SER A 209 22.07 -2.53 1.16
C SER A 209 20.71 -2.45 1.84
N ILE A 210 20.13 -1.26 2.01
CA ILE A 210 18.78 -1.11 2.56
C ILE A 210 17.75 -1.76 1.63
N ASP A 211 17.83 -1.50 0.32
CA ASP A 211 16.89 -2.05 -0.67
C ASP A 211 16.91 -3.58 -0.69
N ILE A 212 18.10 -4.20 -0.71
CA ILE A 212 18.27 -5.66 -0.64
C ILE A 212 17.68 -6.21 0.65
N ASN A 213 17.93 -5.56 1.79
CA ASN A 213 17.39 -6.01 3.07
C ASN A 213 15.86 -5.97 3.11
N LEU A 214 15.24 -4.93 2.54
CA LEU A 214 13.78 -4.82 2.45
C LEU A 214 13.19 -5.88 1.51
N ILE A 215 13.83 -6.15 0.38
CA ILE A 215 13.42 -7.23 -0.54
C ILE A 215 13.55 -8.59 0.16
N HIS A 216 14.66 -8.85 0.85
CA HIS A 216 14.86 -10.09 1.60
C HIS A 216 13.82 -10.24 2.71
N GLN A 217 13.50 -9.17 3.45
CA GLN A 217 12.43 -9.17 4.43
C GLN A 217 11.07 -9.52 3.80
N ALA A 218 10.74 -8.90 2.66
CA ALA A 218 9.53 -9.20 1.90
C ALA A 218 9.43 -10.69 1.51
N LEU A 219 10.56 -11.29 1.13
CA LEU A 219 10.65 -12.70 0.76
C LEU A 219 10.45 -13.62 1.97
N GLN A 220 11.15 -13.34 3.08
CA GLN A 220 11.03 -14.12 4.32
C GLN A 220 9.60 -14.12 4.86
N GLN A 221 8.92 -12.97 4.83
CA GLN A 221 7.54 -12.83 5.30
C GLN A 221 6.51 -13.54 4.40
N ARG A 222 6.92 -14.01 3.23
CA ARG A 222 6.10 -14.80 2.32
C ARG A 222 6.40 -16.30 2.40
N GLN A 223 7.32 -16.76 3.23
CA GLN A 223 7.61 -18.19 3.34
C GLN A 223 6.33 -18.99 3.64
N LEU A 224 6.25 -20.20 3.06
CA LEU A 224 5.21 -21.16 3.39
C LEU A 224 5.46 -21.74 4.79
N ASN A 225 4.40 -22.18 5.46
CA ASN A 225 4.54 -22.97 6.67
C ASN A 225 5.04 -24.40 6.34
N LYS A 226 5.20 -25.24 7.37
CA LYS A 226 5.70 -26.62 7.20
C LYS A 226 4.77 -27.53 6.39
N ASP A 227 3.51 -27.12 6.21
CA ASP A 227 2.47 -27.86 5.52
C ASP A 227 2.25 -27.32 4.08
N ASP A 228 3.20 -26.54 3.56
CA ASP A 228 3.13 -25.87 2.26
C ASP A 228 1.88 -24.99 2.09
N GLU A 229 1.42 -24.41 3.19
CA GLU A 229 0.33 -23.44 3.21
C GLU A 229 0.87 -22.02 3.38
N ILE A 230 0.07 -21.08 2.90
CA ILE A 230 0.37 -19.67 3.00
C ILE A 230 0.27 -19.24 4.47
N THR A 231 1.34 -18.62 4.95
CA THR A 231 1.33 -17.99 6.28
C THR A 231 0.39 -16.80 6.29
N GLN A 232 -0.10 -16.42 7.48
CA GLN A 232 -0.89 -15.20 7.64
C GLN A 232 -0.16 -13.97 7.09
N GLN A 233 1.16 -13.89 7.29
CA GLN A 233 2.02 -12.84 6.71
C GLN A 233 1.98 -12.84 5.19
N GLY A 234 2.14 -14.01 4.56
CA GLY A 234 2.04 -14.13 3.10
C GLY A 234 0.68 -13.70 2.56
N PHE A 235 -0.40 -14.02 3.27
CA PHE A 235 -1.76 -13.62 2.90
C PHE A 235 -1.95 -12.09 2.98
N VAL A 236 -1.61 -11.45 4.11
CA VAL A 236 -1.76 -9.98 4.25
C VAL A 236 -0.87 -9.22 3.27
N LEU A 237 0.30 -9.75 2.93
CA LEU A 237 1.20 -9.14 1.96
C LEU A 237 0.73 -9.29 0.51
N GLN A 238 0.03 -10.39 0.20
CA GLN A 238 -0.65 -10.55 -1.07
C GLN A 238 -1.77 -9.52 -1.21
N MET A 239 -2.48 -9.26 -0.12
CA MET A 239 -3.53 -8.24 -0.07
C MET A 239 -3.01 -6.83 -0.26
N ALA A 240 -1.98 -6.47 0.50
CA ALA A 240 -1.26 -5.21 0.34
C ALA A 240 -0.83 -4.99 -1.11
N HIS A 241 -0.32 -6.05 -1.76
CA HIS A 241 0.11 -5.98 -3.14
C HIS A 241 -1.06 -5.73 -4.10
N ILE A 242 -2.19 -6.43 -3.94
CA ILE A 242 -3.38 -6.20 -4.77
C ILE A 242 -3.87 -4.76 -4.61
N ILE A 243 -4.01 -4.29 -3.37
CA ILE A 243 -4.50 -2.94 -3.05
C ILE A 243 -3.54 -1.88 -3.56
N GLY A 244 -2.25 -2.01 -3.25
CA GLY A 244 -1.19 -1.12 -3.73
C GLY A 244 -1.14 -1.05 -5.25
N MET A 245 -1.21 -2.20 -5.94
CA MET A 245 -1.23 -2.22 -7.41
C MET A 245 -2.47 -1.51 -7.98
N ASN A 246 -3.66 -1.73 -7.40
CA ASN A 246 -4.86 -1.04 -7.85
C ASN A 246 -4.82 0.47 -7.57
N ALA A 247 -4.05 0.92 -6.58
CA ALA A 247 -3.85 2.33 -6.31
C ALA A 247 -2.80 2.97 -7.24
N VAL A 248 -1.78 2.22 -7.65
CA VAL A 248 -0.73 2.69 -8.58
C VAL A 248 -1.21 2.67 -10.03
N LEU A 249 -1.96 1.65 -10.44
CA LEU A 249 -2.39 1.45 -11.82
C LEU A 249 -3.01 2.70 -12.48
N PRO A 250 -3.88 3.48 -11.83
CA PRO A 250 -4.44 4.69 -12.43
C PRO A 250 -3.42 5.82 -12.63
N ALA A 251 -2.27 5.72 -11.96
CA ALA A 251 -1.11 6.58 -12.14
C ALA A 251 -0.03 5.93 -13.06
N ILE A 252 -0.23 4.69 -13.51
CA ILE A 252 0.56 4.08 -14.59
C ILE A 252 -0.02 4.57 -15.92
N ASN A 253 0.43 5.73 -16.36
CA ASN A 253 0.20 6.23 -17.71
C ASN A 253 1.23 7.33 -18.03
N ASP A 254 1.20 7.81 -19.27
CA ASP A 254 1.95 8.96 -19.79
C ASP A 254 1.93 10.23 -18.89
N LYS A 255 1.04 10.30 -17.90
CA LYS A 255 0.79 11.46 -17.04
C LYS A 255 1.12 11.21 -15.56
N GLY A 256 1.04 9.98 -15.06
CA GLY A 256 0.98 9.64 -13.64
C GLY A 256 2.29 9.28 -12.94
N GLY A 257 3.45 9.61 -13.53
CA GLY A 257 4.74 9.51 -12.84
C GLY A 257 5.31 8.09 -12.68
N PHE A 258 4.49 7.04 -12.84
CA PHE A 258 4.92 5.64 -12.90
C PHE A 258 4.98 5.13 -14.34
N THR A 259 5.93 4.23 -14.61
CA THR A 259 6.06 3.55 -15.91
C THR A 259 5.26 2.25 -15.93
N GLU A 260 4.89 1.76 -17.13
CA GLU A 260 4.12 0.51 -17.30
C GLU A 260 4.80 -0.74 -16.71
N ASP A 261 6.12 -0.68 -16.53
CA ASP A 261 6.94 -1.74 -15.93
C ASP A 261 7.19 -1.56 -14.42
N THR A 262 6.50 -0.63 -13.76
CA THR A 262 6.63 -0.43 -12.31
C THR A 262 6.21 -1.68 -11.54
N ASN A 263 7.17 -2.30 -10.86
CA ASN A 263 6.94 -3.46 -10.00
C ASN A 263 6.69 -3.03 -8.56
N ILE A 264 5.76 -3.69 -7.87
CA ILE A 264 5.43 -3.40 -6.47
C ILE A 264 5.85 -4.58 -5.59
N ILE A 265 6.62 -4.30 -4.55
CA ILE A 265 6.98 -5.29 -3.54
C ILE A 265 6.49 -4.79 -2.18
N CYS A 266 5.49 -5.48 -1.62
CA CYS A 266 4.99 -5.14 -0.30
C CYS A 266 5.77 -5.88 0.80
N TYR A 267 5.94 -5.30 1.98
CA TYR A 267 6.55 -5.97 3.13
C TYR A 267 5.97 -5.42 4.44
N LEU A 268 6.03 -6.21 5.52
CA LEU A 268 5.53 -5.79 6.83
C LEU A 268 6.60 -4.99 7.57
N ARG A 269 6.20 -3.87 8.18
CA ARG A 269 7.03 -2.97 8.99
C ARG A 269 6.18 -2.28 10.07
N ASN A 270 6.71 -1.29 10.77
CA ASN A 270 6.00 -0.63 11.88
C ASN A 270 4.94 0.42 11.47
N GLY A 271 4.93 0.88 10.22
CA GLY A 271 4.02 1.92 9.70
C GLY A 271 3.91 1.83 8.19
N VAL A 272 2.97 2.54 7.57
CA VAL A 272 2.94 2.58 6.10
C VAL A 272 4.14 3.39 5.60
N ASP A 273 4.78 2.95 4.52
CA ASP A 273 5.87 3.68 3.88
C ASP A 273 5.97 3.30 2.41
N ILE A 274 6.39 4.24 1.58
CA ILE A 274 6.63 3.99 0.16
C ILE A 274 8.03 4.44 -0.19
N ARG A 275 8.77 3.52 -0.79
CA ARG A 275 10.13 3.75 -1.23
C ARG A 275 10.31 3.31 -2.66
N LEU A 276 10.79 4.22 -3.49
CA LEU A 276 11.29 3.85 -4.80
C LEU A 276 12.74 3.41 -4.74
N ILE A 277 13.04 2.43 -5.59
CA ILE A 277 14.42 2.05 -5.88
C ILE A 277 14.96 3.01 -6.94
N PRO A 278 15.92 3.90 -6.63
CA PRO A 278 16.27 5.02 -7.52
C PRO A 278 16.89 4.60 -8.86
N TYR A 279 17.33 3.36 -8.97
CA TYR A 279 17.97 2.79 -10.17
C TYR A 279 17.10 1.69 -10.81
N GLN A 280 15.82 1.57 -10.42
CA GLN A 280 14.89 0.65 -11.06
C GLN A 280 13.42 1.04 -10.88
N ASN A 281 12.55 0.66 -11.82
CA ASN A 281 11.10 0.87 -11.70
C ASN A 281 10.48 -0.12 -10.69
N VAL A 282 10.85 0.01 -9.43
CA VAL A 282 10.39 -0.81 -8.31
C VAL A 282 9.99 0.08 -7.17
N MET A 283 8.77 -0.15 -6.68
CA MET A 283 8.24 0.47 -5.49
C MET A 283 8.12 -0.55 -4.36
N LEU A 284 8.84 -0.29 -3.28
CA LEU A 284 8.75 -1.02 -2.04
C LEU A 284 7.68 -0.37 -1.17
N ILE A 285 6.59 -1.10 -0.89
CA ILE A 285 5.49 -0.63 -0.04
C ILE A 285 5.57 -1.35 1.30
N GLY A 286 5.89 -0.61 2.35
CA GLY A 286 5.79 -1.09 3.71
C GLY A 286 4.36 -0.99 4.23
N VAL A 287 3.88 -2.04 4.88
CA VAL A 287 2.55 -2.11 5.51
C VAL A 287 2.71 -2.38 7.01
N PRO A 288 1.97 -1.70 7.89
CA PRO A 288 2.10 -1.86 9.33
C PRO A 288 1.79 -3.29 9.78
N TYR A 289 2.52 -3.79 10.80
CA TYR A 289 2.24 -5.07 11.44
C TYR A 289 0.82 -5.16 12.04
N GLY A 290 0.13 -4.01 12.24
CA GLY A 290 -1.26 -3.93 12.66
C GLY A 290 -2.21 -4.77 11.79
N VAL A 291 -1.90 -4.92 10.49
CA VAL A 291 -2.69 -5.79 9.58
C VAL A 291 -2.67 -7.27 9.96
N LEU A 292 -1.74 -7.71 10.81
CA LEU A 292 -1.69 -9.07 11.34
C LEU A 292 -2.57 -9.28 12.58
N CYS A 293 -3.07 -8.22 13.21
CA CYS A 293 -3.82 -8.36 14.46
C CYS A 293 -5.03 -9.28 14.27
N HIS A 294 -5.05 -10.34 15.09
CA HIS A 294 -5.89 -11.54 14.95
C HIS A 294 -7.21 -11.42 15.71
N ASN A 295 -8.34 -11.69 15.03
CA ASN A 295 -9.55 -12.39 15.50
C ASN A 295 -10.67 -12.30 14.43
N SER A 296 -10.33 -12.54 13.16
CA SER A 296 -11.25 -12.39 12.02
C SER A 296 -11.72 -10.95 11.73
N GLN A 297 -11.26 -9.97 12.51
CA GLN A 297 -11.46 -8.56 12.24
C GLN A 297 -10.20 -8.03 11.59
N TRP A 298 -10.22 -8.04 10.26
CA TRP A 298 -9.30 -7.26 9.45
C TRP A 298 -9.22 -5.82 9.97
N VAL A 299 -8.06 -5.18 9.84
CA VAL A 299 -7.90 -3.72 10.05
C VAL A 299 -7.80 -3.06 8.67
N PRO A 300 -8.93 -2.76 8.00
CA PRO A 300 -8.98 -2.07 6.71
C PRO A 300 -8.16 -0.80 6.63
N THR A 301 -8.14 -0.02 7.72
CA THR A 301 -7.59 1.33 7.78
C THR A 301 -6.14 1.37 7.33
N ASP A 302 -5.34 0.40 7.75
CA ASP A 302 -3.93 0.24 7.40
C ASP A 302 -3.71 0.03 5.89
N TYR A 303 -4.64 -0.65 5.20
CA TYR A 303 -4.58 -0.81 3.75
C TYR A 303 -5.12 0.41 3.01
N LEU A 304 -6.13 1.07 3.58
CA LEU A 304 -6.76 2.27 3.02
C LEU A 304 -5.85 3.50 3.07
N ALA A 305 -4.79 3.46 3.88
CA ALA A 305 -3.72 4.45 3.86
C ALA A 305 -2.81 4.32 2.62
N LEU A 306 -2.75 3.15 1.95
CA LEU A 306 -1.86 2.95 0.80
C LEU A 306 -2.06 3.95 -0.35
N PRO A 307 -3.31 4.23 -0.80
CA PRO A 307 -3.53 5.30 -1.77
C PRO A 307 -2.98 6.65 -1.33
N HIS A 308 -3.18 7.04 -0.07
CA HIS A 308 -2.69 8.33 0.45
C HIS A 308 -1.16 8.44 0.32
N GLU A 309 -0.42 7.42 0.77
CA GLU A 309 1.04 7.38 0.62
C GLU A 309 1.51 7.40 -0.84
N ILE A 310 0.77 6.76 -1.75
CA ILE A 310 1.07 6.85 -3.19
C ILE A 310 0.86 8.28 -3.70
N GLY A 311 -0.13 8.99 -3.16
CA GLY A 311 -0.37 10.40 -3.45
C GLY A 311 0.80 11.31 -3.04
N HIS A 312 1.43 11.07 -1.88
CA HIS A 312 2.68 11.76 -1.50
C HIS A 312 3.77 11.55 -2.55
N TYR A 313 3.94 10.30 -2.99
CA TYR A 313 4.92 9.99 -4.02
C TYR A 313 4.64 10.77 -5.32
N LEU A 314 3.39 10.80 -5.79
CA LEU A 314 3.00 11.51 -7.01
C LEU A 314 3.19 13.03 -6.92
N PHE A 315 3.04 13.59 -5.72
CA PHE A 315 3.30 15.00 -5.48
C PHE A 315 4.78 15.34 -5.72
N TRP A 316 5.69 14.52 -5.18
CA TRP A 316 7.13 14.76 -5.25
C TRP A 316 7.79 14.31 -6.55
N PHE A 317 7.32 13.19 -7.13
CA PHE A 317 8.08 12.49 -8.16
C PHE A 317 7.40 12.46 -9.53
N ARG A 318 8.20 12.82 -10.54
CA ARG A 318 8.01 12.48 -11.96
C ARG A 318 9.36 12.46 -12.70
N GLN A 319 9.55 11.51 -13.63
CA GLN A 319 10.68 11.52 -14.58
C GLN A 319 10.27 11.57 -16.08
N GLU A 320 10.89 12.53 -16.78
CA GLU A 320 11.10 12.75 -18.24
C GLU A 320 10.00 13.30 -19.18
N PRO A 321 10.40 13.95 -20.30
CA PRO A 321 11.32 15.08 -20.41
C PRO A 321 10.60 16.37 -20.82
N THR A 322 9.27 16.34 -20.90
CA THR A 322 8.45 17.41 -21.52
C THR A 322 7.15 17.71 -20.76
N LYS A 323 6.97 17.19 -19.55
CA LYS A 323 5.69 17.27 -18.85
C LYS A 323 5.92 17.66 -17.39
N GLU A 324 5.33 18.79 -16.99
CA GLU A 324 5.48 19.47 -15.69
C GLU A 324 5.30 18.54 -14.48
N ILE A 325 6.05 18.81 -13.40
CA ILE A 325 5.90 18.11 -12.12
C ILE A 325 4.54 18.52 -11.51
N LEU A 326 3.78 17.56 -10.96
CA LEU A 326 2.45 17.82 -10.38
C LEU A 326 2.52 18.96 -9.36
N LYS A 327 3.49 18.88 -8.44
CA LYS A 327 3.82 19.95 -7.50
C LYS A 327 4.06 21.28 -8.21
N GLU A 328 5.00 21.37 -9.14
CA GLU A 328 5.34 22.64 -9.81
C GLU A 328 4.13 23.24 -10.55
N ASN A 329 3.34 22.42 -11.24
CA ASN A 329 2.13 22.87 -11.92
C ASN A 329 1.07 23.38 -10.93
N LEU A 330 0.87 22.66 -9.82
CA LEU A 330 -0.03 23.10 -8.75
C LEU A 330 0.46 24.40 -8.13
N GLU A 331 1.73 24.51 -7.77
CA GLU A 331 2.34 25.71 -7.21
C GLU A 331 2.21 26.89 -8.16
N GLU A 332 2.43 26.70 -9.47
CA GLU A 332 2.26 27.74 -10.49
C GLU A 332 0.80 28.20 -10.60
N LYS A 333 -0.16 27.26 -10.63
CA LYS A 333 -1.60 27.59 -10.67
C LYS A 333 -2.03 28.34 -9.42
N LEU A 334 -1.61 27.88 -8.26
CA LEU A 334 -1.91 28.51 -6.97
C LEU A 334 -1.29 29.90 -6.89
N ARG A 335 -0.02 30.07 -7.30
CA ARG A 335 0.64 31.38 -7.38
C ARG A 335 -0.06 32.33 -8.34
N THR A 336 -0.52 31.82 -9.49
CA THR A 336 -1.26 32.61 -10.48
C THR A 336 -2.60 33.09 -9.92
N GLN A 337 -3.28 32.25 -9.14
CA GLN A 337 -4.60 32.55 -8.59
C GLN A 337 -4.55 33.41 -7.32
N PHE A 338 -3.58 33.19 -6.44
CA PHE A 338 -3.52 33.79 -5.12
C PHE A 338 -2.35 34.79 -4.92
N GLY A 339 -1.45 34.90 -5.89
CA GLY A 339 -0.26 35.76 -5.83
C GLY A 339 0.97 35.08 -5.20
N GLU A 340 2.12 35.78 -5.21
CA GLU A 340 3.39 35.28 -4.70
C GLU A 340 3.38 35.02 -3.18
N ASP A 341 2.58 35.78 -2.43
CA ASP A 341 2.47 35.63 -0.97
C ASP A 341 1.87 34.26 -0.54
N PHE A 342 1.22 33.53 -1.46
CA PHE A 342 0.63 32.23 -1.19
C PHE A 342 1.66 31.18 -0.72
N GLU A 343 2.91 31.23 -1.18
CA GLU A 343 3.95 30.28 -0.76
C GLU A 343 4.31 30.37 0.73
N SER A 344 4.07 31.52 1.33
CA SER A 344 4.26 31.75 2.77
C SER A 344 3.02 31.41 3.61
N SER A 345 1.93 30.99 2.96
CA SER A 345 0.68 30.65 3.61
C SER A 345 0.69 29.24 4.18
N TRP A 346 -0.11 29.00 5.21
CA TRP A 346 -0.28 27.65 5.78
C TRP A 346 -0.96 26.71 4.78
N GLN A 347 -1.82 27.22 3.88
CA GLN A 347 -2.45 26.42 2.84
C GLN A 347 -1.42 25.79 1.91
N PHE A 348 -0.35 26.52 1.59
CA PHE A 348 0.74 26.02 0.76
C PHE A 348 1.52 24.92 1.46
N HIS A 349 1.80 25.06 2.77
CA HIS A 349 2.47 24.02 3.54
C HIS A 349 1.64 22.73 3.65
N TRP A 350 0.32 22.83 3.60
CA TRP A 350 -0.58 21.67 3.60
C TRP A 350 -0.77 21.02 2.23
N LEU A 351 -0.21 21.60 1.16
CA LEU A 351 -0.50 21.19 -0.21
C LEU A 351 -0.17 19.72 -0.47
N GLU A 352 0.96 19.24 0.06
CA GLU A 352 1.37 17.84 -0.07
C GLU A 352 0.30 16.87 0.48
N GLU A 353 -0.13 17.09 1.73
CA GLU A 353 -1.15 16.26 2.40
C GLU A 353 -2.50 16.35 1.69
N ILE A 354 -2.90 17.55 1.24
CA ILE A 354 -4.15 17.75 0.48
C ILE A 354 -4.11 16.99 -0.84
N VAL A 355 -2.98 16.99 -1.55
CA VAL A 355 -2.80 16.21 -2.78
C VAL A 355 -2.86 14.72 -2.50
N ALA A 356 -2.19 14.26 -1.44
CA ALA A 356 -2.20 12.87 -1.03
C ALA A 356 -3.62 12.40 -0.62
N ASP A 357 -4.36 13.23 0.13
CA ASP A 357 -5.76 13.01 0.46
C ASP A 357 -6.67 13.00 -0.77
N ALA A 358 -6.48 13.94 -1.70
CA ALA A 358 -7.26 14.00 -2.92
C ALA A 358 -7.03 12.77 -3.80
N PHE A 359 -5.78 12.32 -3.93
CA PHE A 359 -5.46 11.09 -4.62
C PHE A 359 -6.08 9.87 -3.91
N GLY A 360 -5.94 9.77 -2.59
CA GLY A 360 -6.53 8.67 -1.83
C GLY A 360 -8.05 8.61 -1.95
N CYS A 361 -8.71 9.76 -1.87
CA CYS A 361 -10.14 9.92 -2.14
C CYS A 361 -10.48 9.54 -3.57
N ARG A 362 -9.70 9.99 -4.56
CA ARG A 362 -9.91 9.63 -5.95
C ARG A 362 -9.90 8.12 -6.10
N ILE A 363 -8.87 7.43 -5.59
CA ILE A 363 -8.70 5.98 -5.72
C ILE A 363 -9.77 5.19 -4.98
N ALA A 364 -9.92 5.42 -3.68
CA ALA A 364 -10.71 4.58 -2.78
C ALA A 364 -12.15 5.07 -2.58
N GLY A 365 -12.48 6.30 -3.00
CA GLY A 365 -13.80 6.87 -2.81
C GLY A 365 -14.14 7.12 -1.34
N PRO A 366 -15.43 7.07 -0.94
CA PRO A 366 -15.86 7.35 0.43
C PRO A 366 -15.24 6.47 1.51
N ILE A 367 -14.72 5.29 1.15
CA ILE A 367 -14.08 4.40 2.14
C ILE A 367 -12.74 4.95 2.64
N SER A 368 -12.07 5.86 1.89
CA SER A 368 -10.88 6.55 2.40
C SER A 368 -11.21 7.39 3.62
N VAL A 369 -12.29 8.18 3.55
CA VAL A 369 -12.76 9.05 4.64
C VAL A 369 -13.12 8.23 5.87
N LEU A 370 -13.87 7.14 5.68
CA LEU A 370 -14.28 6.28 6.77
C LEU A 370 -13.09 5.57 7.43
N GLY A 371 -12.16 5.08 6.62
CA GLY A 371 -10.92 4.47 7.11
C GLY A 371 -10.09 5.47 7.91
N PHE A 372 -10.01 6.72 7.45
CA PHE A 372 -9.29 7.77 8.16
C PHE A 372 -9.99 8.17 9.48
N GLN A 373 -11.32 8.31 9.47
CA GLN A 373 -12.11 8.56 10.69
C GLN A 373 -11.87 7.47 11.74
N GLU A 374 -11.85 6.20 11.34
CA GLU A 374 -11.58 5.07 12.25
C GLU A 374 -10.13 5.06 12.76
N LEU A 375 -9.16 5.36 11.89
CA LEU A 375 -7.75 5.49 12.27
C LEU A 375 -7.58 6.58 13.35
N LEU A 376 -8.19 7.75 13.16
CA LEU A 376 -8.17 8.81 14.17
C LEU A 376 -8.92 8.42 15.44
N ALA A 377 -10.05 7.72 15.31
CA ALA A 377 -10.85 7.30 16.44
C ALA A 377 -10.11 6.33 17.37
N SER A 378 -9.28 5.46 16.79
CA SER A 378 -8.43 4.51 17.51
C SER A 378 -7.12 5.11 18.02
N SER A 379 -6.76 6.31 17.57
CA SER A 379 -5.49 6.96 17.93
C SER A 379 -5.49 7.56 19.35
N PRO A 380 -4.35 7.53 20.07
CA PRO A 380 -4.23 8.17 21.37
C PRO A 380 -4.46 9.69 21.24
N PRO A 381 -4.97 10.38 22.29
CA PRO A 381 -5.21 11.82 22.24
C PRO A 381 -3.99 12.64 21.80
N THR A 382 -2.79 12.23 22.22
CA THR A 382 -1.53 12.90 21.85
C THR A 382 -1.24 12.87 20.35
N ALA A 383 -1.60 11.79 19.66
CA ALA A 383 -1.42 11.70 18.20
C ALA A 383 -2.47 12.54 17.46
N ARG A 384 -3.65 12.69 18.05
CA ARG A 384 -4.75 13.49 17.50
C ARG A 384 -4.53 15.01 17.66
N GLU A 385 -3.83 15.41 18.71
CA GLU A 385 -3.50 16.80 19.06
C GLU A 385 -2.10 17.22 18.59
N ALA A 386 -1.36 16.32 17.92
CA ALA A 386 -0.01 16.60 17.44
C ALA A 386 -0.06 17.70 16.37
N LEU A 387 0.25 18.92 16.78
CA LEU A 387 0.54 20.03 15.88
C LEU A 387 2.03 19.98 15.55
N ASP A 388 2.37 19.29 14.47
CA ASP A 388 3.73 19.40 13.90
C ASP A 388 3.92 20.68 13.08
N HIS A 389 2.85 21.46 12.93
CA HIS A 389 2.82 22.74 12.22
C HIS A 389 3.08 22.64 10.71
N VAL A 390 3.30 21.45 10.18
CA VAL A 390 3.60 21.22 8.77
C VAL A 390 2.37 20.62 8.07
N HIS A 391 1.58 19.83 8.77
CA HIS A 391 0.42 19.13 8.21
C HIS A 391 -0.92 19.71 8.70
N PRO A 392 -2.03 19.45 7.98
CA PRO A 392 -3.37 19.71 8.49
C PRO A 392 -3.59 19.05 9.85
N THR A 393 -4.25 19.75 10.77
CA THR A 393 -4.64 19.13 12.04
C THR A 393 -5.44 17.85 11.76
N PRO A 394 -5.10 16.71 12.37
CA PRO A 394 -5.73 15.43 12.04
C PRO A 394 -7.28 15.46 12.09
N GLU A 395 -7.85 16.22 13.03
CA GLU A 395 -9.30 16.41 13.18
C GLU A 395 -9.99 17.02 11.95
N LEU A 396 -9.29 17.88 11.19
CA LEU A 396 -9.85 18.58 10.04
C LEU A 396 -9.85 17.75 8.76
N ARG A 397 -8.93 16.78 8.66
CA ARG A 397 -8.72 15.99 7.44
C ARG A 397 -9.95 15.19 6.98
N PRO A 398 -10.76 14.57 7.85
CA PRO A 398 -12.02 13.96 7.41
C PRO A 398 -12.96 14.92 6.66
N PHE A 399 -13.02 16.18 7.06
CA PHE A 399 -13.85 17.19 6.38
C PHE A 399 -13.20 17.67 5.07
N ILE A 400 -11.87 17.79 5.02
CA ILE A 400 -11.14 18.09 3.79
C ILE A 400 -11.37 16.98 2.76
N GLN A 401 -11.25 15.72 3.17
CA GLN A 401 -11.46 14.56 2.31
C GLN A 401 -12.92 14.45 1.82
N SER A 402 -13.92 14.73 2.67
CA SER A 402 -15.33 14.72 2.24
C SER A 402 -15.64 15.84 1.24
N GLU A 403 -15.04 17.02 1.40
CA GLU A 403 -15.11 18.12 0.43
C GLU A 403 -14.43 17.75 -0.90
N LEU A 404 -13.24 17.14 -0.87
CA LEU A 404 -12.53 16.67 -2.07
C LEU A 404 -13.37 15.64 -2.85
N LEU A 405 -13.99 14.67 -2.16
CA LEU A 405 -14.91 13.71 -2.80
C LEU A 405 -16.10 14.41 -3.47
N HIS A 406 -16.65 15.43 -2.83
CA HIS A 406 -17.77 16.20 -3.37
C HIS A 406 -17.37 16.97 -4.63
N LYS A 407 -16.23 17.68 -4.57
CA LYS A 407 -15.68 18.44 -5.71
C LYS A 407 -15.32 17.56 -6.89
N MET A 408 -14.80 16.36 -6.64
CA MET A 408 -14.52 15.36 -7.68
C MET A 408 -15.78 14.65 -8.21
N GLY A 409 -16.97 15.02 -7.76
CA GLY A 409 -18.24 14.43 -8.18
C GLY A 409 -18.45 12.98 -7.73
N GLN A 410 -17.63 12.47 -6.79
CA GLN A 410 -17.72 11.10 -6.31
C GLN A 410 -18.84 10.90 -5.29
N ILE A 411 -19.28 11.97 -4.63
CA ILE A 411 -20.44 11.98 -3.73
C ILE A 411 -21.29 13.23 -3.92
N ASN A 412 -22.59 13.10 -3.61
CA ASN A 412 -23.50 14.24 -3.56
C ASN A 412 -23.45 14.93 -2.18
N ALA A 413 -24.12 16.09 -2.07
CA ALA A 413 -24.15 16.88 -0.84
C ALA A 413 -24.75 16.14 0.37
N GLU A 414 -25.75 15.26 0.16
CA GLU A 414 -26.37 14.48 1.24
C GLU A 414 -25.38 13.44 1.79
N GLN A 415 -24.61 12.78 0.93
CA GLN A 415 -23.58 11.81 1.32
C GLN A 415 -22.43 12.49 2.05
N LYS A 416 -21.98 13.66 1.57
CA LYS A 416 -20.98 14.48 2.25
C LYS A 416 -21.43 14.85 3.67
N GLU A 417 -22.64 15.39 3.82
CA GLU A 417 -23.20 15.74 5.12
C GLU A 417 -23.26 14.53 6.06
N LYS A 418 -23.59 13.33 5.55
CA LYS A 418 -23.57 12.10 6.36
C LYS A 418 -22.17 11.74 6.85
N LEU A 419 -21.13 11.87 6.01
CA LEU A 419 -19.74 11.63 6.42
C LEU A 419 -19.29 12.63 7.48
N ASP A 420 -19.63 13.90 7.30
CA ASP A 420 -19.27 14.99 8.21
C ASP A 420 -19.99 14.82 9.56
N GLN A 421 -21.30 14.52 9.57
CA GLN A 421 -22.06 14.29 10.79
C GLN A 421 -21.63 13.04 11.55
N ASN A 422 -21.17 12.00 10.85
CA ASN A 422 -20.59 10.83 11.49
C ASN A 422 -19.36 11.22 12.33
N TRP A 423 -18.44 11.99 11.74
CA TRP A 423 -17.24 12.44 12.43
C TRP A 423 -17.54 13.42 13.56
N ILE A 424 -18.41 14.42 13.31
CA ILE A 424 -18.84 15.39 14.34
C ILE A 424 -19.42 14.69 15.56
N SER A 425 -20.26 13.68 15.34
CA SER A 425 -20.89 12.92 16.43
C SER A 425 -19.84 12.19 17.26
N TRP A 426 -18.90 11.51 16.59
CA TRP A 426 -17.82 10.79 17.28
C TRP A 426 -16.93 11.73 18.10
N VAL A 427 -16.49 12.86 17.52
CA VAL A 427 -15.64 13.87 18.20
C VAL A 427 -16.31 14.41 19.45
N LYS A 428 -17.61 14.77 19.36
CA LYS A 428 -18.39 15.28 20.50
C LYS A 428 -18.51 14.28 21.64
N GLU A 429 -18.64 12.99 21.32
CA GLU A 429 -18.84 11.95 22.32
C GLU A 429 -17.52 11.51 22.97
N ASN A 430 -16.42 11.46 22.21
CA ASN A 430 -15.20 10.75 22.62
C ASN A 430 -13.98 11.63 22.82
N TRP A 431 -13.95 12.83 22.24
CA TRP A 431 -12.77 13.69 22.27
C TRP A 431 -12.98 14.92 23.15
N LEU A 432 -14.04 15.69 22.90
CA LEU A 432 -14.34 16.90 23.65
C LEU A 432 -15.02 16.53 24.98
N LYS A 433 -14.22 16.19 26.00
CA LYS A 433 -14.70 15.86 27.36
C LYS A 433 -15.52 17.00 27.99
N GLU A 434 -15.23 18.24 27.59
CA GLU A 434 -16.12 19.38 27.82
C GLU A 434 -17.02 19.51 26.58
N LYS A 435 -18.34 19.39 26.79
CA LYS A 435 -19.41 19.50 25.77
C LYS A 435 -19.43 20.87 25.05
N THR A 436 -18.36 21.21 24.36
CA THR A 436 -18.30 22.32 23.42
C THR A 436 -19.03 21.91 22.14
N ALA A 437 -19.64 22.88 21.43
CA ALA A 437 -20.43 22.55 20.26
C ALA A 437 -19.52 22.16 19.08
N ASN A 438 -20.17 21.95 17.93
CA ASN A 438 -19.59 21.47 16.68
C ASN A 438 -18.12 21.88 16.46
N PRO A 439 -17.17 20.93 16.26
CA PRO A 439 -15.75 21.26 16.02
C PRO A 439 -15.55 22.20 14.84
N MET A 440 -16.48 22.19 13.88
CA MET A 440 -16.47 23.12 12.76
C MET A 440 -16.82 24.57 13.13
N ASP A 441 -17.67 24.78 14.14
CA ASP A 441 -18.23 26.11 14.45
C ASP A 441 -17.53 26.78 15.64
N GLU A 442 -17.01 26.01 16.59
CA GLU A 442 -16.60 26.55 17.90
C GLU A 442 -15.18 26.16 18.32
N HIS A 443 -14.56 25.14 17.70
CA HIS A 443 -13.22 24.70 18.07
C HIS A 443 -12.16 25.56 17.38
N PRO A 444 -11.35 26.34 18.12
CA PRO A 444 -10.32 27.17 17.52
C PRO A 444 -9.09 26.33 17.18
N PHE A 445 -8.70 26.34 15.91
CA PHE A 445 -7.47 25.71 15.44
C PHE A 445 -6.32 26.72 15.42
N GLN A 446 -5.13 26.28 15.82
CA GLN A 446 -3.90 27.05 15.71
C GLN A 446 -3.15 26.62 14.45
N LEU A 447 -2.98 27.56 13.51
CA LEU A 447 -2.30 27.32 12.25
C LEU A 447 -0.85 27.81 12.33
N HIS A 448 0.06 27.08 11.70
CA HIS A 448 1.45 27.50 11.59
C HIS A 448 1.60 28.77 10.75
N GLY A 449 2.58 29.60 11.08
CA GLY A 449 2.85 30.86 10.38
C GLY A 449 1.80 31.95 10.61
N GLN A 450 0.68 31.65 11.27
CA GLN A 450 -0.31 32.65 11.65
C GLN A 450 -0.01 33.28 13.01
N ASN A 451 -0.62 34.45 13.24
CA ASN A 451 -0.58 35.10 14.54
C ASN A 451 -1.10 34.11 15.60
N PRO A 452 -0.38 33.83 16.70
CA PRO A 452 -0.88 32.91 17.73
C PRO A 452 -2.21 33.34 18.38
N ASN A 453 -2.66 34.56 18.10
CA ASN A 453 -3.98 35.07 18.52
C ASN A 453 -5.08 34.91 17.45
N SER A 454 -4.76 34.57 16.19
CA SER A 454 -5.79 34.24 15.19
C SER A 454 -6.28 32.83 15.45
N LYS A 455 -7.53 32.73 15.89
CA LYS A 455 -8.25 31.49 16.07
C LYS A 455 -9.24 31.38 14.92
N LEU A 456 -8.97 30.47 13.99
CA LEU A 456 -9.95 30.11 12.97
C LEU A 456 -10.71 28.89 13.43
N THR A 457 -12.00 28.90 13.19
CA THR A 457 -12.88 27.72 13.31
C THR A 457 -12.59 26.74 12.17
N GLY A 458 -12.96 25.47 12.34
CA GLY A 458 -12.80 24.48 11.26
C GLY A 458 -13.54 24.89 9.98
N LYS A 459 -14.70 25.55 10.12
CA LYS A 459 -15.47 26.09 9.01
C LYS A 459 -14.74 27.19 8.27
N GLU A 460 -14.18 28.18 8.98
CA GLU A 460 -13.39 29.24 8.36
C GLU A 460 -12.15 28.68 7.64
N ILE A 461 -11.55 27.61 8.18
CA ILE A 461 -10.44 26.90 7.53
C ILE A 461 -10.88 26.25 6.22
N LEU A 462 -11.98 25.49 6.23
CA LEU A 462 -12.50 24.87 4.99
C LEU A 462 -12.93 25.92 3.95
N GLU A 463 -13.60 26.99 4.37
CA GLU A 463 -13.98 28.10 3.47
C GLU A 463 -12.74 28.77 2.85
N SER A 464 -11.65 28.91 3.62
CA SER A 464 -10.37 29.43 3.13
C SER A 464 -9.64 28.45 2.19
N LEU A 465 -9.78 27.13 2.43
CA LEU A 465 -9.20 26.09 1.59
C LEU A 465 -10.01 25.81 0.32
N ASP A 466 -11.30 26.16 0.28
CA ASP A 466 -12.22 25.79 -0.82
C ASP A 466 -11.64 25.99 -2.23
N PRO A 467 -11.05 27.15 -2.59
CA PRO A 467 -10.51 27.32 -3.93
C PRO A 467 -9.17 26.60 -4.14
N VAL A 468 -8.42 26.25 -3.09
CA VAL A 468 -7.25 25.35 -3.19
C VAL A 468 -7.71 23.91 -3.46
N LEU A 469 -8.73 23.46 -2.73
CA LEU A 469 -9.31 22.11 -2.90
C LEU A 469 -9.89 21.93 -4.31
N GLU A 470 -10.50 22.96 -4.89
CA GLU A 470 -10.99 22.97 -6.28
C GLU A 470 -9.84 22.69 -7.28
N ILE A 471 -8.73 23.45 -7.17
CA ILE A 471 -7.58 23.31 -8.07
C ILE A 471 -6.95 21.92 -7.94
N VAL A 472 -6.79 21.43 -6.70
CA VAL A 472 -6.22 20.10 -6.45
C VAL A 472 -7.14 19.01 -7.00
N ALA A 473 -8.45 19.09 -6.75
CA ALA A 473 -9.43 18.15 -7.29
C ALA A 473 -9.36 18.10 -8.83
N ASP A 474 -9.33 19.26 -9.49
CA ASP A 474 -9.19 19.35 -10.94
C ASP A 474 -7.90 18.70 -11.46
N GLN A 475 -6.77 18.90 -10.76
CA GLN A 475 -5.51 18.25 -11.16
C GLN A 475 -5.54 16.74 -10.99
N ILE A 476 -6.07 16.24 -9.88
CA ILE A 476 -6.18 14.80 -9.64
C ILE A 476 -7.15 14.14 -10.64
N MET A 477 -8.27 14.80 -10.95
CA MET A 477 -9.19 14.31 -11.99
C MET A 477 -8.56 14.31 -13.39
N ALA A 478 -7.75 15.32 -13.72
CA ALA A 478 -7.04 15.37 -15.00
C ALA A 478 -5.93 14.31 -15.10
N LEU A 479 -5.33 13.97 -13.96
CA LEU A 479 -4.33 12.90 -13.83
C LEU A 479 -4.96 11.51 -13.97
N ILE A 480 -6.14 11.33 -13.38
CA ILE A 480 -6.85 10.05 -13.30
C ILE A 480 -8.28 10.20 -13.84
N PRO A 481 -8.45 10.13 -15.18
CA PRO A 481 -9.76 10.22 -15.81
C PRO A 481 -10.74 9.13 -15.33
N GLU A 482 -12.04 9.44 -15.34
CA GLU A 482 -13.11 8.58 -14.83
C GLU A 482 -13.19 7.21 -15.52
N ASN A 483 -12.86 7.14 -16.81
CA ASN A 483 -12.84 5.90 -17.59
C ASN A 483 -11.64 4.98 -17.29
N GLU A 484 -10.59 5.51 -16.66
CA GLU A 484 -9.39 4.75 -16.27
C GLU A 484 -9.45 4.31 -14.80
N HIS A 485 -10.49 4.75 -14.08
CA HIS A 485 -10.62 4.56 -12.66
C HIS A 485 -11.65 3.49 -12.34
N ARG A 486 -11.21 2.40 -11.71
CA ARG A 486 -12.12 1.58 -10.91
C ARG A 486 -12.16 2.24 -9.53
N ASN A 487 -13.13 3.14 -9.32
CA ASN A 487 -13.41 3.55 -7.95
C ASN A 487 -13.65 2.27 -7.15
N TRP A 488 -12.92 2.10 -6.05
CA TRP A 488 -13.15 0.94 -5.19
C TRP A 488 -14.59 0.95 -4.64
N SER A 489 -15.26 2.10 -4.76
CA SER A 489 -16.69 2.30 -4.61
C SER A 489 -17.50 2.53 -5.91
N HIS A 490 -17.00 2.34 -7.14
CA HIS A 490 -17.73 2.70 -8.38
C HIS A 490 -18.91 1.78 -8.69
N ASP A 491 -18.80 0.49 -8.33
CA ASP A 491 -19.91 -0.46 -8.45
C ASP A 491 -21.02 -0.18 -7.41
N TRP A 492 -20.88 0.91 -6.63
CA TRP A 492 -21.75 1.20 -5.50
C TRP A 492 -22.80 2.23 -5.93
N GLY A 493 -23.97 1.72 -6.34
CA GLY A 493 -25.19 2.52 -6.36
C GLY A 493 -25.72 2.92 -7.73
N ASN A 494 -26.03 1.94 -8.58
CA ASN A 494 -27.09 2.15 -9.58
C ASN A 494 -28.48 2.09 -8.91
N ASN A 495 -28.75 2.87 -7.84
CA ASN A 495 -30.08 3.29 -7.32
C ASN A 495 -30.43 3.08 -5.81
N GLU A 496 -29.52 2.73 -4.89
CA GLU A 496 -29.89 2.72 -3.45
C GLU A 496 -28.89 3.45 -2.54
N PRO A 497 -29.37 4.30 -1.60
CA PRO A 497 -28.54 4.94 -0.59
C PRO A 497 -28.13 3.91 0.46
N MET A 498 -26.99 3.24 0.24
CA MET A 498 -26.39 2.39 1.28
C MET A 498 -25.85 3.22 2.45
N SER A 499 -25.96 2.70 3.66
CA SER A 499 -25.36 3.30 4.86
C SER A 499 -23.83 3.19 4.83
N VAL A 500 -23.14 4.13 5.48
CA VAL A 500 -21.69 4.11 5.75
C VAL A 500 -21.22 2.76 6.31
N GLU A 501 -22.00 2.16 7.20
CA GLU A 501 -21.76 0.84 7.78
C GLU A 501 -21.76 -0.27 6.72
N THR A 502 -22.64 -0.19 5.71
CA THR A 502 -22.68 -1.16 4.61
C THR A 502 -21.43 -1.05 3.74
N LEU A 503 -20.91 0.16 3.52
CA LEU A 503 -19.68 0.38 2.76
C LEU A 503 -18.48 -0.28 3.44
N TYR A 504 -18.36 -0.06 4.75
CA TYR A 504 -17.31 -0.65 5.57
C TYR A 504 -17.44 -2.17 5.66
N ASN A 505 -18.65 -2.68 5.87
CA ASN A 505 -18.96 -4.12 5.87
C ASN A 505 -18.69 -4.78 4.52
N ASN A 506 -18.87 -4.06 3.41
CA ASN A 506 -18.59 -4.57 2.07
C ASN A 506 -17.08 -4.63 1.76
N PHE A 507 -16.29 -3.72 2.31
CA PHE A 507 -14.82 -3.76 2.22
C PHE A 507 -14.24 -4.88 3.10
N THR A 508 -14.78 -5.03 4.32
CA THR A 508 -14.35 -6.03 5.31
C THR A 508 -14.90 -7.44 5.03
N SER A 509 -16.03 -7.56 4.34
CA SER A 509 -16.54 -8.86 3.90
C SER A 509 -15.69 -9.40 2.75
N GLY A 510 -15.44 -10.71 2.76
CA GLY A 510 -14.59 -11.39 1.77
C GLY A 510 -14.99 -11.17 0.29
N GLY A 511 -16.17 -10.58 0.01
CA GLY A 511 -16.61 -10.20 -1.33
C GLY A 511 -15.86 -9.00 -1.94
N PHE A 512 -15.18 -8.14 -1.16
CA PHE A 512 -14.28 -7.13 -1.73
C PHE A 512 -13.16 -7.81 -2.53
N LEU A 513 -12.53 -8.81 -1.94
CA LEU A 513 -11.45 -9.57 -2.54
C LEU A 513 -11.81 -10.28 -3.84
N GLU A 514 -13.01 -10.87 -3.87
CA GLU A 514 -13.51 -11.57 -5.05
C GLU A 514 -13.78 -10.61 -6.23
N ARG A 515 -14.02 -9.31 -5.95
CA ARG A 515 -14.20 -8.24 -6.95
C ARG A 515 -12.88 -7.71 -7.49
N PHE A 516 -11.84 -7.67 -6.65
CA PHE A 516 -10.47 -7.34 -7.04
C PHE A 516 -9.66 -8.56 -7.46
N LYS A 517 -10.29 -9.49 -8.21
CA LYS A 517 -9.49 -10.40 -9.04
C LYS A 517 -8.53 -9.52 -9.84
N PRO A 518 -7.21 -9.79 -9.81
CA PRO A 518 -6.30 -9.15 -10.74
C PRO A 518 -6.97 -9.23 -12.11
N LEU A 519 -7.10 -8.10 -12.82
CA LEU A 519 -7.47 -8.08 -14.24
C LEU A 519 -6.89 -9.35 -14.83
N GLU A 520 -7.74 -10.28 -15.32
CA GLU A 520 -7.31 -11.58 -15.84
C GLU A 520 -5.98 -11.34 -16.52
N ALA A 521 -4.89 -11.81 -15.88
CA ALA A 521 -3.55 -11.37 -16.22
C ALA A 521 -3.49 -11.38 -17.72
N VAL A 522 -3.32 -10.20 -18.33
CA VAL A 522 -3.29 -10.02 -19.80
C VAL A 522 -2.70 -11.29 -20.36
N LYS A 523 -3.55 -12.08 -21.06
CA LYS A 523 -3.37 -13.54 -21.25
C LYS A 523 -1.87 -13.88 -21.29
N PRO A 524 -1.36 -14.87 -20.54
CA PRO A 524 0.06 -15.21 -20.58
C PRO A 524 0.60 -15.49 -22.00
N ASP A 525 -0.29 -15.75 -22.96
CA ASP A 525 0.01 -15.96 -24.38
C ASP A 525 0.13 -14.67 -25.21
N ALA A 526 -0.34 -13.52 -24.70
CA ALA A 526 0.15 -12.25 -25.22
C ALA A 526 1.59 -12.18 -24.74
N PRO A 527 2.61 -12.20 -25.64
CA PRO A 527 3.96 -11.91 -25.21
C PRO A 527 3.87 -10.56 -24.52
N ARG A 528 3.99 -10.55 -23.18
CA ARG A 528 4.39 -9.33 -22.50
C ARG A 528 5.60 -8.90 -23.32
N PRO A 529 5.65 -7.67 -23.84
CA PRO A 529 6.91 -7.19 -24.34
C PRO A 529 7.83 -7.35 -23.13
N VAL A 530 8.66 -8.39 -23.15
CA VAL A 530 9.96 -8.33 -22.53
C VAL A 530 10.60 -7.28 -23.41
N HIS A 531 10.30 -6.01 -23.11
CA HIS A 531 11.29 -4.98 -23.31
C HIS A 531 12.45 -5.55 -22.51
N ARG A 532 13.35 -6.26 -23.22
CA ARG A 532 14.73 -6.36 -22.78
C ARG A 532 15.04 -4.92 -22.49
N PHE A 533 15.23 -4.65 -21.21
CA PHE A 533 15.88 -3.46 -20.74
C PHE A 533 16.92 -3.08 -21.79
N ASP A 534 16.66 -2.00 -22.51
CA ASP A 534 17.60 -1.46 -23.45
C ASP A 534 18.46 -0.54 -22.60
N PRO A 535 19.70 -0.93 -22.22
CA PRO A 535 20.58 -0.08 -21.44
C PRO A 535 20.92 1.24 -22.16
N SER A 536 20.57 1.41 -23.45
CA SER A 536 20.66 2.68 -24.15
C SER A 536 19.41 3.57 -24.02
N GLN A 537 18.32 3.04 -23.46
CA GLN A 537 17.12 3.80 -23.08
C GLN A 537 16.98 4.01 -21.58
N THR A 538 17.86 3.41 -20.75
CA THR A 538 17.92 3.85 -19.36
C THR A 538 18.41 5.28 -19.29
N LYS A 539 17.60 6.09 -18.62
CA LYS A 539 17.85 7.48 -18.24
C LYS A 539 19.09 7.70 -17.35
N LEU A 540 20.02 6.74 -17.29
CA LEU A 540 21.33 6.93 -16.66
C LEU A 540 22.22 7.92 -17.44
N ASP A 541 21.81 8.31 -18.65
CA ASP A 541 22.49 9.35 -19.45
C ASP A 541 22.01 10.77 -19.11
N LYS A 542 21.01 10.87 -18.23
CA LYS A 542 20.56 12.11 -17.57
C LYS A 542 20.39 11.88 -16.07
N LEU A 543 21.43 11.34 -15.43
CA LEU A 543 21.64 11.75 -14.05
C LEU A 543 21.78 13.27 -14.13
N ASP A 544 20.89 14.03 -13.49
CA ASP A 544 21.03 15.47 -13.36
C ASP A 544 21.50 15.76 -11.93
N ASP A 545 21.83 17.01 -11.61
CA ASP A 545 22.30 17.40 -10.27
C ASP A 545 21.36 16.96 -9.11
N LYS A 546 20.12 16.53 -9.41
CA LYS A 546 19.06 16.17 -8.46
C LYS A 546 19.10 14.71 -8.00
N TRP A 547 19.75 13.79 -8.71
CA TRP A 547 19.72 12.36 -8.32
C TRP A 547 20.39 12.09 -6.97
N VAL A 548 21.44 12.85 -6.63
CA VAL A 548 22.08 12.80 -5.31
C VAL A 548 21.13 13.37 -4.24
N GLU A 549 20.36 14.41 -4.57
CA GLU A 549 19.32 14.93 -3.69
C GLU A 549 18.22 13.87 -3.48
N ASP A 550 17.80 13.14 -4.51
CA ASP A 550 16.84 12.04 -4.43
C ASP A 550 17.37 10.84 -3.61
N MET A 551 18.67 10.55 -3.66
CA MET A 551 19.31 9.57 -2.76
C MET A 551 19.42 10.06 -1.31
N LEU A 552 19.61 11.37 -1.13
CA LEU A 552 19.76 12.02 0.16
C LEU A 552 18.41 12.29 0.83
N PHE A 553 17.33 12.41 0.05
CA PHE A 553 15.95 12.48 0.51
C PHE A 553 15.47 11.09 0.96
N LYS A 554 16.15 10.55 1.98
CA LYS A 554 15.45 9.74 2.97
C LYS A 554 14.41 10.67 3.59
N GLY A 555 13.16 10.28 3.52
CA GLY A 555 12.05 11.03 4.09
C GLY A 555 12.39 11.57 5.48
N TRP A 556 11.94 12.80 5.70
CA TRP A 556 12.00 13.61 6.92
C TRP A 556 13.32 14.38 7.09
N SER A 557 13.18 15.62 7.54
CA SER A 557 14.09 16.76 7.45
C SER A 557 15.55 16.53 7.92
N LYS A 558 16.39 17.58 7.92
CA LYS A 558 17.71 17.56 8.59
C LYS A 558 17.65 17.09 10.05
N GLU A 559 16.48 17.09 10.65
CA GLU A 559 16.11 16.46 11.90
C GLU A 559 15.32 15.19 11.52
N GLY A 560 15.82 14.01 11.88
CA GLY A 560 15.23 12.73 11.50
C GLY A 560 13.79 12.52 12.03
N PRO A 561 13.28 11.29 12.13
CA PRO A 561 11.99 11.04 12.78
C PRO A 561 12.12 11.32 14.30
N GLU A 562 12.06 12.59 14.70
CA GLU A 562 11.79 13.01 16.07
C GLU A 562 10.30 12.76 16.34
N GLY A 563 9.96 11.50 16.55
CA GLY A 563 8.60 11.06 16.86
C GLY A 563 8.50 9.75 17.63
N SER A 564 9.57 8.94 17.69
CA SER A 564 9.64 7.83 18.65
C SER A 564 10.28 8.28 19.96
N ASN A 565 9.54 9.07 20.74
CA ASN A 565 9.72 9.08 22.20
C ASN A 565 9.20 7.74 22.74
N LEU A 566 9.94 6.65 22.49
CA LEU A 566 9.93 5.49 23.37
C LEU A 566 10.99 5.77 24.42
N GLY A 567 10.53 6.32 25.54
CA GLY A 567 11.29 6.30 26.78
C GLY A 567 11.68 4.86 27.13
N THR A 568 12.80 4.75 27.85
CA THR A 568 13.27 3.57 28.58
C THR A 568 12.21 2.61 29.06
#